data_AF-T2J794-F1
#
_entry.id   AF-T2J794-F1
#
_cell.length_a   1.000
_cell.length_b   1.000
_cell.length_c   1.000
_cell.angle_alpha   90.00
_cell.angle_beta   90.00
_cell.angle_gamma   90.00
#
_symmetry.space_group_name_H-M   'P 1'
#
loop_
_entity.id
_entity.type
_entity.pdbx_description
1 polymer ?
#
loop_
_entity_poly.entity_id
_entity_poly.type
_entity_poly.pdbx_seq_one_letter_code
_entity_poly.pdbx_strand_id
1 'polypeptide(L)'
;MKEIAEAHAQQNPTFNNPIAYTRLTAAEAIKQLRNLGYNGEEVPAASTMADILNRLGYRLRKVVKAKPKKKSRRRTLSSRI
;
A
#
# COMPACT_ATOMS: atom_id res chain seq x y z
N MET A 1 -4.70 -8.65 -12.74
CA MET A 1 -4.96 -7.93 -11.47
C MET A 1 -4.07 -8.36 -10.31
N LYS A 2 -4.00 -9.66 -9.95
CA LYS A 2 -3.15 -10.13 -8.83
C LYS A 2 -1.69 -9.68 -8.94
N GLU A 3 -1.08 -9.84 -10.12
CA GLU A 3 0.31 -9.43 -10.38
C GLU A 3 0.59 -7.96 -10.05
N ILE A 4 -0.30 -7.06 -10.47
CA ILE A 4 -0.21 -5.62 -10.17
C ILE A 4 -0.25 -5.38 -8.66
N ALA A 5 -1.22 -6.00 -7.98
CA ALA A 5 -1.37 -5.85 -6.54
C ALA A 5 -0.16 -6.41 -5.78
N GLU A 6 0.36 -7.55 -6.21
CA GLU A 6 1.50 -8.24 -5.61
C GLU A 6 2.81 -7.46 -5.75
N ALA A 7 3.05 -6.80 -6.89
CA ALA A 7 4.19 -5.90 -7.08
C ALA A 7 4.22 -4.73 -6.08
N HIS A 8 3.04 -4.33 -5.56
CA HIS A 8 2.89 -3.28 -4.57
C HIS A 8 2.61 -3.79 -3.15
N ALA A 9 2.53 -5.10 -2.97
CA ALA A 9 2.15 -5.74 -1.72
C ALA A 9 3.34 -5.88 -0.77
N GLN A 10 3.05 -5.72 0.51
CA GLN A 10 3.93 -6.05 1.60
C GLN A 10 3.17 -6.93 2.57
N GLN A 11 3.77 -8.06 2.95
CA GLN A 11 3.17 -8.95 3.92
C GLN A 11 2.92 -8.23 5.24
N ASN A 12 1.82 -8.57 5.92
CA ASN A 12 1.53 -8.03 7.23
C ASN A 12 2.73 -8.26 8.18
N PRO A 13 3.31 -7.21 8.78
CA PRO A 13 4.52 -7.31 9.59
C PRO A 13 4.38 -8.23 10.81
N THR A 14 3.16 -8.43 11.30
CA THR A 14 2.90 -9.30 12.46
C THR A 14 2.71 -10.77 12.07
N PHE A 15 2.61 -11.09 10.77
CA PHE A 15 2.39 -12.44 10.23
C PHE A 15 1.23 -13.23 10.87
N ASN A 16 0.27 -12.55 11.50
CA ASN A 16 -0.84 -13.16 12.23
C ASN A 16 -2.05 -13.45 11.33
N ASN A 17 -2.04 -12.99 10.09
CA ASN A 17 -3.04 -13.27 9.08
C ASN A 17 -2.40 -13.29 7.68
N PRO A 18 -3.03 -13.94 6.68
CA PRO A 18 -2.52 -13.99 5.32
C PRO A 18 -2.79 -12.70 4.52
N ILE A 19 -3.16 -11.60 5.18
CA ILE A 19 -3.50 -10.34 4.51
C ILE A 19 -2.21 -9.63 4.12
N ALA A 20 -2.16 -9.14 2.88
CA ALA A 20 -1.09 -8.28 2.40
C ALA A 20 -1.55 -6.82 2.40
N TYR A 21 -0.70 -5.94 2.88
CA TYR A 21 -0.94 -4.50 2.78
C TYR A 21 -0.38 -3.96 1.47
N THR A 22 -1.16 -3.16 0.78
CA THR A 22 -0.76 -2.52 -0.47
C THR A 22 -0.80 -1.01 -0.36
N ARG A 23 0.03 -0.34 -1.16
CA ARG A 23 -0.07 1.12 -1.42
C ARG A 23 -0.89 1.43 -2.67
N LEU A 24 -1.35 0.40 -3.37
CA LEU A 24 -2.09 0.50 -4.61
C LEU A 24 -3.53 0.95 -4.32
N THR A 25 -3.89 2.13 -4.78
CA THR A 25 -5.28 2.61 -4.70
C THR A 25 -6.12 1.99 -5.82
N ALA A 26 -7.43 1.95 -5.65
CA ALA A 26 -8.34 1.44 -6.68
C ALA A 26 -8.23 2.23 -8.00
N ALA A 27 -8.08 3.55 -7.92
CA ALA A 27 -7.89 4.41 -9.10
C ALA A 27 -6.57 4.09 -9.84
N GLU A 28 -5.49 3.86 -9.10
CA GLU A 28 -4.20 3.51 -9.71
C GLU A 28 -4.23 2.09 -10.31
N ALA A 29 -4.92 1.15 -9.66
CA ALA A 29 -5.15 -0.18 -10.21
C ALA A 29 -5.89 -0.13 -11.56
N ILE A 30 -6.96 0.68 -11.63
CA ILE A 30 -7.72 0.93 -12.87
C ILE A 30 -6.82 1.51 -13.96
N LYS A 31 -5.99 2.51 -13.62
CA LYS A 31 -5.05 3.12 -14.56
C LYS A 31 -4.03 2.10 -15.08
N GLN A 32 -3.47 1.27 -14.20
CA GLN A 32 -2.52 0.23 -14.59
C GLN A 32 -3.17 -0.84 -15.46
N LEU A 33 -4.41 -1.25 -15.20
CA LEU A 33 -5.13 -2.16 -16.08
C LEU A 33 -5.36 -1.55 -17.47
N ARG A 34 -5.74 -0.28 -17.55
CA ARG A 34 -5.86 0.40 -18.86
C ARG A 34 -4.52 0.45 -19.60
N ASN A 35 -3.41 0.68 -18.89
CA ASN A 35 -2.08 0.67 -19.49
C ASN A 35 -1.67 -0.72 -20.03
N LEU A 36 -2.22 -1.80 -19.47
CA LEU A 36 -2.02 -3.16 -19.96
C LEU A 36 -2.93 -3.50 -21.18
N GLY A 37 -3.79 -2.57 -21.61
CA GLY A 37 -4.66 -2.75 -22.77
C GLY A 37 -6.05 -3.30 -22.46
N TYR A 38 -6.45 -3.38 -21.18
CA TYR A 38 -7.83 -3.76 -20.83
C TYR A 38 -8.82 -2.67 -21.26
N ASN A 39 -9.92 -3.08 -21.88
CA ASN A 39 -10.94 -2.16 -22.36
C ASN A 39 -11.73 -1.52 -21.21
N GLY A 40 -12.34 -0.35 -21.46
CA GLY A 40 -13.12 0.37 -20.46
C GLY A 40 -14.28 -0.46 -19.87
N GLU A 41 -14.84 -1.39 -20.64
CA GLU A 41 -15.90 -2.31 -20.20
C GLU A 41 -15.39 -3.43 -19.29
N GLU A 42 -14.14 -3.85 -19.45
CA GLU A 42 -13.51 -4.91 -18.66
C GLU A 42 -12.94 -4.36 -17.33
N VAL A 43 -12.71 -3.05 -17.28
CA VAL A 43 -12.17 -2.38 -16.10
C VAL A 43 -13.30 -1.97 -15.17
N PRO A 44 -13.38 -2.54 -13.95
CA PRO A 44 -14.47 -2.26 -13.04
C PRO A 44 -14.43 -0.83 -12.50
N ALA A 45 -15.57 -0.35 -12.00
CA ALA A 45 -15.65 0.92 -11.30
C ALA A 45 -14.75 0.94 -10.05
N ALA A 46 -14.39 2.13 -9.57
CA ALA A 46 -13.44 2.30 -8.47
C ALA A 46 -13.87 1.60 -7.16
N SER A 47 -15.16 1.63 -6.82
CA SER A 47 -15.71 0.92 -5.64
C SER A 47 -15.56 -0.59 -5.80
N THR A 48 -15.99 -1.13 -6.94
CA THR A 48 -15.87 -2.56 -7.27
C THR A 48 -14.41 -3.00 -7.31
N MET A 49 -13.48 -2.17 -7.81
CA MET A 49 -12.05 -2.45 -7.80
C MET A 49 -11.51 -2.56 -6.36
N ALA A 50 -11.96 -1.68 -5.45
CA ALA A 50 -11.60 -1.77 -4.04
C ALA A 50 -12.12 -3.08 -3.42
N ASP A 51 -13.34 -3.49 -3.75
CA ASP A 51 -13.90 -4.77 -3.29
C ASP A 51 -13.14 -5.97 -3.83
N ILE A 52 -12.76 -5.94 -5.12
CA ILE A 52 -11.92 -6.99 -5.73
C ILE A 52 -10.58 -7.09 -4.98
N LEU A 53 -9.91 -5.96 -4.75
CA LEU A 53 -8.65 -5.92 -3.98
C LEU A 53 -8.82 -6.51 -2.58
N ASN A 54 -9.88 -6.11 -1.88
CA ASN A 54 -10.19 -6.61 -0.54
C ASN A 54 -10.47 -8.13 -0.54
N ARG A 55 -11.24 -8.63 -1.51
CA ARG A 55 -11.54 -10.06 -1.68
C ARG A 55 -10.28 -10.88 -1.98
N LEU A 56 -9.35 -10.30 -2.72
CA LEU A 56 -8.04 -10.91 -3.02
C LEU A 56 -7.06 -10.86 -1.83
N GLY A 57 -7.44 -10.25 -0.70
CA GLY A 57 -6.61 -10.16 0.50
C GLY A 57 -5.64 -8.97 0.50
N TYR A 58 -5.79 -8.03 -0.43
CA TYR A 58 -4.97 -6.82 -0.52
C TYR A 58 -5.67 -5.63 0.13
N ARG A 59 -5.17 -5.19 1.28
CA ARG A 59 -5.76 -4.06 2.00
C ARG A 59 -4.92 -2.80 1.85
N LEU A 60 -5.58 -1.71 1.46
CA LEU A 60 -4.93 -0.42 1.33
C LEU A 60 -4.46 0.08 2.71
N ARG A 61 -3.16 0.35 2.84
CA ARG A 61 -2.59 0.95 4.04
C ARG A 61 -1.44 1.88 3.66
N LYS A 62 -1.37 3.04 4.32
CA LYS A 62 -0.17 3.87 4.25
C LYS A 62 0.98 3.14 4.92
N VAL A 63 2.03 2.83 4.15
CA VAL A 63 3.25 2.23 4.67
C VAL A 63 4.09 3.32 5.33
N VAL A 64 4.24 3.26 6.64
CA VAL A 64 5.18 4.11 7.38
C VAL A 64 6.57 3.49 7.26
N LYS A 65 7.49 4.14 6.54
CA LYS A 65 8.85 3.61 6.32
C LYS A 65 9.74 3.70 7.56
N ALA A 66 9.65 4.81 8.30
CA ALA A 66 10.38 4.98 9.55
C ALA A 66 9.56 5.83 10.53
N LYS A 67 9.55 5.43 11.79
CA LYS A 67 9.11 6.28 12.90
C LYS A 67 10.34 6.54 13.78
N PRO A 68 11.08 7.65 13.58
CA PRO A 68 12.29 7.91 14.34
C PRO A 68 11.95 7.99 15.84
N LYS A 69 12.57 7.12 16.64
CA LYS A 69 12.43 7.14 18.09
C LYS A 69 13.42 8.15 18.65
N LYS A 70 12.94 9.29 19.14
CA LYS A 70 13.77 10.25 19.87
C LYS A 70 14.26 9.60 21.17
N LYS A 71 15.57 9.48 21.34
CA LYS A 71 16.19 8.73 22.46
C LYS A 71 16.19 9.47 23.81
N SER A 72 15.93 10.78 23.86
CA SER A 72 15.91 11.55 25.12
C SER A 72 15.00 12.78 25.05
N ARG A 73 14.37 13.14 26.18
CA ARG A 73 13.71 14.45 26.35
C ARG A 73 14.70 15.59 26.58
N ARG A 74 15.90 15.29 27.11
CA ARG A 74 16.98 16.28 27.30
C ARG A 74 17.48 16.77 25.95
N ARG A 75 17.63 18.10 25.81
CA ARG A 75 18.31 18.74 24.67
C ARG A 75 19.79 18.35 24.72
N THR A 76 20.34 17.95 23.58
CA THR A 76 21.78 17.77 23.42
C THR A 76 22.44 19.13 23.63
N LEU A 77 23.40 19.22 24.54
CA LEU A 77 24.20 20.43 24.74
C LEU A 77 25.18 20.52 23.56
N SER A 78 25.08 21.58 22.77
CA SER A 78 26.08 21.88 21.74
C SER A 78 27.37 22.30 22.42
N SER A 79 28.51 21.79 21.95
CA SER A 79 29.82 22.31 22.36
C SER A 79 29.93 23.77 21.93
N ARG A 80 30.38 24.62 22.83
CA ARG A 80 30.74 26.01 22.53
C ARG A 80 32.13 25.99 21.90
N ILE A 81 32.24 26.50 20.68
CA ILE A 81 33.53 26.87 20.07
C ILE A 81 33.96 28.19 20.71
#